data_AF-A0A3C0UH41-F1
#
_entry.id   AF-A0A3C0UH41-F1
#
_cell.length_a   1.000
_cell.length_b   1.000
_cell.length_c   1.000
_cell.angle_alpha   90.00
_cell.angle_beta   90.00
_cell.angle_gamma   90.00
#
_symmetry.space_group_name_H-M   'P 1'
#
loop_
_entity.id
_entity.type
_entity.pdbx_description
1 polymer ?
#
loop_
_entity_poly.entity_id
_entity_poly.type
_entity_poly.pdbx_seq_one_letter_code
_entity_poly.pdbx_strand_id
1 'polypeptide(L)'
;RFWQTGQFDPHSNVQFGEGGAGTFSDGKLTTRVNDPRMQQVLTVLVEAGAPPEIKYQHKPHVGTDLLRQVVKNIRHRIIELGGTVEFEATVT
;
A
#
# COMPACT_ATOMS: atom_id res chain seq x y z
N ARG A 1 -1.25 -10.48 16.76
CA ARG A 1 -0.83 -11.83 17.21
C ARG A 1 0.68 -11.93 17.41
N PHE A 2 1.52 -11.88 16.35
CA PHE A 2 2.98 -12.03 16.49
C PHE A 2 3.60 -11.10 17.55
N TRP A 3 3.36 -9.78 17.46
CA TRP A 3 3.91 -8.80 18.42
C TRP A 3 3.46 -8.97 19.87
N GLN A 4 2.38 -9.71 20.12
CA GLN A 4 1.85 -9.95 21.48
C GLN A 4 2.22 -11.34 22.00
N THR A 5 2.47 -12.31 21.11
CA THR A 5 2.56 -13.75 21.47
C THR A 5 3.84 -14.43 21.01
N GLY A 6 4.64 -13.80 20.15
CA GLY A 6 5.81 -14.41 19.51
C GLY A 6 5.51 -15.47 18.44
N GLN A 7 4.24 -15.84 18.24
CA GLN A 7 3.86 -16.86 17.26
C GLN A 7 3.97 -16.31 15.83
N PHE A 8 4.97 -16.80 15.10
CA PHE A 8 5.24 -16.42 13.71
C PHE A 8 4.34 -17.18 12.73
N ASP A 9 3.85 -16.48 11.72
CA ASP A 9 3.10 -17.04 10.61
C ASP A 9 3.86 -16.73 9.30
N PRO A 10 4.34 -17.77 8.57
CA PRO A 10 5.09 -17.56 7.34
C PRO A 10 4.25 -16.98 6.20
N HIS A 11 2.93 -17.14 6.23
CA HIS A 11 2.03 -16.67 5.17
C HIS A 11 1.39 -15.30 5.46
N SER A 12 1.39 -14.87 6.73
CA SER A 12 0.84 -13.58 7.15
C SER A 12 1.76 -12.88 8.15
N ASN A 13 2.65 -12.02 7.65
CA ASN A 13 3.62 -11.27 8.46
C ASN A 13 3.90 -9.88 7.87
N VAL A 14 4.87 -9.15 8.42
CA VAL A 14 5.21 -7.80 7.96
C VAL A 14 5.51 -7.72 6.47
N GLN A 15 5.97 -8.81 5.85
CA GLN A 15 6.29 -8.85 4.42
C GLN A 15 5.10 -9.31 3.56
N PHE A 16 4.25 -10.21 4.09
CA PHE A 16 3.20 -10.88 3.34
C PHE A 16 1.81 -10.53 3.86
N GLY A 17 0.96 -10.04 2.96
CA GLY A 17 -0.40 -9.61 3.23
C GLY A 17 -0.83 -8.49 2.28
N GLU A 18 -1.99 -7.90 2.55
CA GLU A 18 -2.52 -6.78 1.77
C GLU A 18 -1.55 -5.58 1.74
N GLY A 19 -1.14 -5.17 0.54
CA GLY A 19 -0.17 -4.08 0.31
C GLY A 19 1.30 -4.44 0.60
N GLY A 20 1.57 -5.69 0.98
CA GLY A 20 2.91 -6.23 1.20
C GLY A 20 3.72 -5.47 2.26
N ALA A 21 5.06 -5.52 2.11
CA ALA A 21 5.99 -4.88 3.04
C ALA A 21 5.80 -3.35 3.18
N GLY A 22 5.23 -2.70 2.15
CA GLY A 22 4.98 -1.26 2.17
C GLY A 22 4.01 -0.85 3.29
N THR A 23 2.99 -1.67 3.56
CA THR A 23 1.92 -1.40 4.55
C THR A 23 2.41 -1.25 5.99
N PHE A 24 3.61 -1.75 6.29
CA PHE A 24 4.25 -1.63 7.62
C PHE A 24 5.46 -0.68 7.61
N SER A 25 5.56 0.18 6.59
CA SER A 25 6.62 1.17 6.46
C SER A 25 6.09 2.59 6.64
N ASP A 26 7.01 3.54 6.83
CA ASP A 26 6.73 4.99 6.86
C ASP A 26 6.12 5.53 5.53
N GLY A 27 6.05 4.68 4.49
CA GLY A 27 5.39 5.03 3.22
C GLY A 27 6.13 6.11 2.45
N LYS A 28 7.46 6.15 2.53
CA LYS A 28 8.33 7.11 1.84
C LYS A 28 8.30 6.88 0.33
N LEU A 29 7.99 7.93 -0.42
CA LEU A 29 7.86 7.90 -1.89
C LEU A 29 9.07 8.60 -2.54
N THR A 30 10.28 8.15 -2.20
CA THR A 30 11.54 8.88 -2.48
C THR A 30 12.33 8.37 -3.67
N THR A 31 11.95 7.25 -4.28
CA THR A 31 12.67 6.67 -5.41
C THR A 31 11.88 6.82 -6.70
N ARG A 32 12.59 6.88 -7.84
CA ARG A 32 11.98 7.05 -9.18
C ARG A 32 11.08 8.28 -9.31
N VAL A 33 11.32 9.33 -8.52
CA VAL A 33 10.53 10.58 -8.53
C VAL A 33 10.49 11.26 -9.91
N ASN A 34 11.47 11.00 -10.76
CA ASN A 34 11.55 11.53 -12.13
C ASN A 34 10.91 10.62 -13.19
N ASP A 35 10.36 9.45 -12.80
CA ASP A 35 9.66 8.58 -13.74
C ASP A 35 8.32 9.23 -14.13
N PRO A 36 8.00 9.36 -15.43
CA PRO A 36 6.76 9.99 -15.89
C PRO A 36 5.50 9.31 -15.35
N ARG A 37 5.57 8.03 -14.98
CA ARG A 37 4.44 7.28 -14.39
C ARG A 37 4.16 7.68 -12.95
N MET A 38 5.08 8.37 -12.26
CA MET A 38 4.87 8.70 -10.86
C MET A 38 3.69 9.63 -10.64
N GLN A 39 3.42 10.54 -11.57
CA GLN A 39 2.24 11.42 -11.47
C GLN A 39 0.94 10.62 -11.44
N GLN A 40 0.85 9.53 -12.20
CA GLN A 40 -0.30 8.63 -12.21
C GLN A 40 -0.40 7.86 -10.89
N VAL A 41 0.72 7.30 -10.41
CA VAL A 41 0.74 6.56 -9.14
C VAL A 41 0.33 7.46 -7.95
N LEU A 42 0.89 8.67 -7.85
CA LEU A 42 0.52 9.64 -6.80
C LEU A 42 -0.95 10.05 -6.90
N THR A 43 -1.49 10.15 -8.12
CA THR A 43 -2.91 10.45 -8.31
C THR A 43 -3.80 9.32 -7.82
N VAL A 44 -3.51 8.07 -8.16
CA VAL A 44 -4.24 6.90 -7.66
C VAL A 44 -4.18 6.80 -6.13
N LEU A 45 -3.01 7.07 -5.53
CA LEU A 45 -2.88 7.08 -4.06
C LEU A 45 -3.78 8.13 -3.42
N VAL A 46 -3.82 9.35 -3.97
CA VAL A 46 -4.68 10.44 -3.47
C VAL A 46 -6.17 10.12 -3.66
N GLU A 47 -6.56 9.59 -4.82
CA GLU A 47 -7.93 9.13 -5.08
C GLU A 47 -8.36 8.03 -4.11
N ALA A 48 -7.41 7.20 -3.68
CA ALA A 48 -7.62 6.17 -2.67
C ALA A 48 -7.51 6.69 -1.22
N GLY A 49 -7.36 8.00 -1.00
CA GLY A 49 -7.40 8.64 0.33
C GLY A 49 -6.05 9.00 0.93
N ALA A 50 -4.96 8.98 0.14
CA ALA A 50 -3.69 9.54 0.58
C ALA A 50 -3.75 11.08 0.59
N PRO A 51 -2.91 11.76 1.41
CA PRO A 51 -2.93 13.21 1.49
C PRO A 51 -2.56 13.87 0.15
N PRO A 52 -3.30 14.88 -0.35
CA PRO A 52 -3.04 15.50 -1.66
C PRO A 52 -1.65 16.15 -1.75
N GLU A 53 -1.06 16.53 -0.62
CA GLU A 53 0.26 17.12 -0.53
C GLU A 53 1.39 16.23 -1.03
N ILE A 54 1.19 14.91 -1.09
CA ILE A 54 2.21 13.99 -1.61
C ILE A 54 2.54 14.25 -3.08
N LYS A 55 1.67 14.96 -3.82
CA LYS A 55 1.90 15.32 -5.23
C LYS A 55 2.98 16.38 -5.44
N TYR A 56 3.23 17.23 -4.45
CA TYR A 56 4.14 18.37 -4.57
C TYR A 56 5.22 18.45 -3.49
N GLN A 57 5.17 17.60 -2.45
CA GLN A 57 6.25 17.50 -1.47
C GLN A 57 7.53 16.93 -2.09
N HIS A 58 8.67 17.53 -1.74
CA HIS A 58 10.00 17.05 -2.19
C HIS A 58 10.38 15.67 -1.62
N LYS A 59 9.89 15.33 -0.42
CA LYS A 59 10.06 14.02 0.23
C LYS A 59 8.70 13.51 0.70
N PRO A 60 7.84 13.07 -0.24
CA PRO A 60 6.48 12.69 0.11
C PRO A 60 6.47 11.42 0.96
N HIS A 61 5.55 11.37 1.92
CA HIS A 61 5.29 10.21 2.77
C HIS A 61 3.79 10.11 3.03
N VAL A 62 3.26 8.89 3.02
CA VAL A 62 1.84 8.63 3.33
C VAL A 62 1.64 8.32 4.82
N GLY A 63 2.62 7.68 5.47
CA GLY A 63 2.50 7.18 6.82
C GLY A 63 1.77 5.83 6.91
N THR A 64 2.20 4.99 7.86
CA THR A 64 1.78 3.58 7.98
C THR A 64 0.27 3.40 8.15
N ASP A 65 -0.37 4.19 9.02
CA ASP A 65 -1.80 4.00 9.34
C ASP A 65 -2.70 4.41 8.17
N LEU A 66 -2.35 5.49 7.47
CA LEU A 66 -3.06 5.93 6.27
C LEU A 66 -2.86 4.94 5.13
N LEU A 67 -1.64 4.40 4.97
CA LEU A 67 -1.34 3.48 3.87
C LEU A 67 -2.20 2.21 3.92
N ARG A 68 -2.50 1.69 5.11
CA ARG A 68 -3.45 0.56 5.28
C ARG A 68 -4.83 0.87 4.71
N GLN A 69 -5.34 2.08 4.94
CA GLN A 69 -6.64 2.49 4.42
C GLN A 69 -6.59 2.73 2.91
N VAL A 70 -5.52 3.37 2.43
CA VAL A 70 -5.28 3.61 1.00
C VAL A 70 -5.27 2.30 0.21
N VAL A 71 -4.53 1.29 0.67
CA VAL A 71 -4.47 -0.02 0.00
C VAL A 71 -5.85 -0.69 -0.04
N LYS A 72 -6.62 -0.65 1.06
CA LYS A 72 -7.99 -1.19 1.09
C LYS A 72 -8.90 -0.50 0.08
N ASN A 73 -8.78 0.82 -0.05
CA ASN A 73 -9.57 1.59 -1.02
C ASN A 73 -9.18 1.24 -2.46
N ILE A 74 -7.89 1.03 -2.74
CA ILE A 74 -7.41 0.53 -4.03
C ILE A 74 -8.02 -0.86 -4.32
N ARG A 75 -8.01 -1.79 -3.35
CA ARG A 75 -8.66 -3.09 -3.51
C ARG A 75 -10.15 -2.95 -3.83
N HIS A 76 -10.88 -2.11 -3.10
CA HIS A 76 -12.31 -1.88 -3.38
C HIS A 76 -12.50 -1.37 -4.81
N ARG A 77 -11.65 -0.44 -5.26
CA ARG A 77 -11.71 0.08 -6.62
C ARG A 77 -11.45 -1.00 -7.68
N ILE A 78 -10.49 -1.91 -7.45
CA ILE A 78 -10.24 -3.05 -8.34
C ILE A 78 -11.49 -3.92 -8.45
N ILE A 79 -12.14 -4.22 -7.32
CA ILE A 79 -13.37 -5.03 -7.28
C ILE A 79 -14.53 -4.33 -7.99
N GLU A 80 -14.73 -3.04 -7.77
CA GLU A 80 -15.75 -2.22 -8.46
C GLU A 80 -15.58 -2.22 -9.98
N LEU A 81 -14.34 -2.27 -10.45
CA LEU A 81 -14.01 -2.33 -11.88
C LEU A 81 -14.15 -3.74 -12.47
N GLY A 82 -14.65 -4.71 -11.70
CA GLY A 82 -14.87 -6.09 -12.13
C GLY A 82 -13.68 -7.02 -11.93
N GLY A 83 -12.62 -6.57 -11.24
CA GLY A 83 -11.49 -7.40 -10.86
C GLY A 83 -11.78 -8.28 -9.64
N THR A 84 -10.95 -9.31 -9.45
CA THR A 84 -10.97 -10.17 -8.27
C THR A 84 -9.67 -10.01 -7.47
N VAL A 85 -9.76 -10.14 -6.14
CA VAL A 85 -8.61 -10.15 -5.25
C VAL A 85 -8.75 -11.34 -4.32
N GLU A 86 -7.86 -12.32 -4.48
CA GLU A 86 -7.82 -13.53 -3.67
C GLU A 86 -6.67 -13.42 -2.66
N PHE A 87 -7.02 -13.39 -1.38
CA PHE A 87 -6.04 -13.46 -0.30
C PHE A 87 -5.67 -14.90 0.00
N GLU A 88 -4.51 -15.10 0.62
CA GLU A 88 -3.99 -16.44 0.97
C GLU A 88 -3.75 -17.38 -0.24
N ALA A 89 -3.81 -16.83 -1.46
CA ALA A 89 -3.53 -17.54 -2.70
C ALA A 89 -2.06 -17.39 -3.10
N THR A 90 -1.27 -18.46 -2.93
CA THR A 90 0.16 -18.48 -3.33
C THR A 90 0.30 -19.15 -4.69
N VAL A 91 0.93 -18.47 -5.65
CA VAL A 91 1.26 -19.04 -6.97
C VAL A 91 2.54 -19.87 -6.86
N THR A 92 2.57 -21.05 -7.48
CA THR A 92 3.70 -21.99 -7.52
C THR A 92 4.44 -21.96 -8.84
#